data_AF-A0A259EZS9-F1
#
_entry.id   AF-A0A259EZS9-F1
#
_cell.length_a   1.000
_cell.length_b   1.000
_cell.length_c   1.000
_cell.angle_alpha   90.00
_cell.angle_beta   90.00
_cell.angle_gamma   90.00
#
_symmetry.space_group_name_H-M   'P 1'
#
loop_
_entity.id
_entity.type
_entity.pdbx_description
1 polymer ?
#
loop_
_entity_poly.entity_id
_entity_poly.type
_entity_poly.pdbx_seq_one_letter_code
_entity_poly.pdbx_strand_id
1 'polypeptide(L)'
;MFEWSKQRGFTLIELLIALVIAAALMSIAVPSYQAYVERSRRAKAVADISEISMALERYRTIAGTFPDSLDDLNIPLPLDPWGHAYQYLGIDVASPPNKGAVRKDKNLNPLNSDYDLCSMGPDGVTQQQLTAAKARDDIVRAGNGGFIGLASEH
;
A
#
# COMPACT_ATOMS: atom_id res chain seq x y z
N MET A 1 64.78 -18.04 15.01
CA MET A 1 63.85 -18.60 16.00
C MET A 1 62.48 -18.02 15.69
N PHE A 2 61.60 -18.78 15.04
CA PHE A 2 60.24 -18.33 14.71
C PHE A 2 59.31 -18.86 15.81
N GLU A 3 58.84 -17.97 16.68
CA GLU A 3 57.75 -18.29 17.60
C GLU A 3 56.44 -18.33 16.81
N TRP A 4 55.93 -19.55 16.58
CA TRP A 4 54.60 -19.73 16.03
C TRP A 4 53.58 -19.38 17.11
N SER A 5 52.83 -18.30 16.91
CA SER A 5 51.67 -18.01 17.75
C SER A 5 50.67 -19.16 17.62
N LYS A 6 50.30 -19.79 18.74
CA LYS A 6 49.22 -20.78 18.76
C LYS A 6 47.92 -20.06 18.41
N GLN A 7 47.45 -20.20 17.17
CA GLN A 7 46.10 -19.78 16.81
C GLN A 7 45.11 -20.58 17.66
N ARG A 8 44.37 -19.89 18.54
CA ARG A 8 43.24 -20.47 19.28
C ARG A 8 42.06 -20.56 18.32
N GLY A 9 41.67 -21.79 17.96
CA GLY A 9 40.46 -22.06 17.20
C GLY A 9 39.21 -22.09 18.09
N PHE A 10 38.04 -21.93 17.48
CA PHE A 10 36.75 -22.07 18.15
C PHE A 10 36.47 -23.53 18.50
N THR A 11 35.84 -23.75 19.66
CA THR A 11 35.32 -25.06 20.06
C THR A 11 33.95 -25.30 19.45
N LEU A 12 33.58 -26.58 19.32
CA LEU A 12 32.25 -26.97 18.83
C LEU A 12 31.14 -26.44 19.74
N ILE A 13 31.38 -26.40 21.06
CA ILE A 13 30.41 -25.89 22.03
C ILE A 13 30.17 -24.38 21.91
N GLU A 14 31.21 -23.59 21.62
CA GLU A 14 31.07 -22.14 21.40
C GLU A 14 30.20 -21.84 20.18
N LEU A 15 30.38 -22.61 19.10
CA LEU A 15 29.57 -22.46 17.89
C LEU A 15 28.12 -22.86 18.14
N LEU A 16 27.87 -23.93 18.89
CA LEU A 16 26.51 -24.34 19.26
C LEU A 16 25.79 -23.26 20.08
N ILE A 17 26.45 -22.71 21.11
CA ILE A 17 25.87 -21.66 21.95
C ILE A 17 25.59 -20.40 21.10
N ALA A 18 26.53 -20.00 20.25
CA ALA A 18 26.35 -18.85 19.37
C ALA A 18 25.14 -19.02 18.43
N LEU A 19 24.95 -20.20 17.85
CA LEU A 19 23.80 -20.50 16.99
C LEU A 19 22.48 -20.49 17.76
N VAL A 20 22.45 -21.02 18.99
CA VAL A 20 21.26 -20.99 19.84
C VAL A 20 20.84 -19.56 20.14
N ILE A 21 21.79 -18.69 20.50
CA ILE A 21 21.52 -17.27 20.76
C ILE A 21 21.05 -16.58 19.46
N ALA A 22 21.71 -16.83 18.34
CA ALA A 22 21.32 -16.26 17.05
C ALA A 22 19.89 -16.67 16.64
N ALA A 23 19.53 -17.94 16.80
CA ALA A 23 18.19 -18.44 16.50
C ALA A 23 17.12 -17.79 17.41
N ALA A 24 17.43 -17.64 18.71
CA ALA A 24 16.55 -16.95 19.65
C ALA A 24 16.30 -15.49 19.21
N LEU A 25 17.35 -14.76 18.83
CA LEU A 25 17.22 -13.38 18.34
C LEU A 25 16.43 -13.30 17.03
N MET A 26 16.70 -14.19 16.07
CA MET A 26 16.02 -14.20 14.78
C MET A 26 14.52 -14.44 14.90
N SER A 27 14.07 -15.24 15.89
CA SER A 27 12.65 -15.50 16.12
C SER A 27 11.84 -14.23 16.43
N ILE A 28 12.49 -13.19 16.98
CA ILE A 28 11.87 -11.88 17.26
C ILE A 28 12.17 -10.90 16.11
N ALA A 29 13.41 -10.91 15.59
CA ALA A 29 13.86 -9.94 14.61
C ALA A 29 13.11 -10.04 13.27
N VAL A 30 12.89 -11.26 12.76
CA VAL A 30 12.24 -11.47 11.45
C VAL A 30 10.80 -10.94 11.41
N PRO A 31 9.87 -11.35 12.29
CA PRO A 31 8.50 -10.84 12.24
C PRO A 31 8.42 -9.34 12.52
N SER A 32 9.29 -8.81 13.41
CA SER A 32 9.37 -7.38 13.69
C SER A 32 9.77 -6.57 12.45
N TYR A 33 10.80 -7.03 11.73
CA TYR A 33 11.25 -6.39 10.51
C TYR A 33 10.17 -6.44 9.40
N GLN A 34 9.49 -7.59 9.25
CA GLN A 34 8.39 -7.72 8.29
C GLN A 34 7.25 -6.75 8.59
N ALA A 35 6.82 -6.63 9.84
CA ALA A 35 5.79 -5.68 10.26
C ALA A 35 6.20 -4.22 10.01
N TYR A 36 7.48 -3.89 10.23
CA TYR A 36 8.03 -2.57 9.94
C TYR A 36 7.97 -2.25 8.43
N VAL A 37 8.42 -3.17 7.58
CA VAL A 37 8.39 -3.01 6.12
C VAL A 37 6.95 -2.84 5.63
N GLU A 38 6.01 -3.64 6.14
CA GLU A 38 4.60 -3.54 5.76
C GLU A 38 3.98 -2.19 6.16
N ARG A 39 4.27 -1.69 7.37
CA ARG A 39 3.86 -0.33 7.78
C ARG A 39 4.46 0.74 6.86
N SER A 40 5.73 0.59 6.48
CA SER A 40 6.39 1.52 5.56
C SER A 40 5.77 1.50 4.17
N ARG A 41 5.43 0.33 3.65
CA ARG A 41 4.69 0.17 2.38
C ARG A 41 3.34 0.90 2.45
N ARG A 42 2.52 0.63 3.46
CA ARG A 42 1.23 1.31 3.62
C ARG A 42 1.37 2.83 3.70
N ALA A 43 2.34 3.33 4.45
CA ALA A 43 2.60 4.77 4.54
C ALA A 43 2.98 5.36 3.17
N LYS A 44 3.78 4.64 2.37
CA LYS A 44 4.09 5.04 1.00
C LYS A 44 2.85 5.04 0.10
N ALA A 45 2.02 4.00 0.16
CA ALA A 45 0.78 3.96 -0.62
C ALA A 45 -0.16 5.13 -0.28
N VAL A 46 -0.29 5.50 1.00
CA VAL A 46 -1.05 6.67 1.45
C VAL A 46 -0.46 7.97 0.86
N ALA A 47 0.87 8.11 0.88
CA ALA A 47 1.54 9.29 0.32
C ALA A 47 1.34 9.39 -1.20
N ASP A 48 1.50 8.29 -1.92
CA ASP A 48 1.33 8.22 -3.36
C ASP A 48 -0.13 8.53 -3.77
N ILE A 49 -1.13 7.98 -3.06
CA ILE A 49 -2.55 8.33 -3.26
C ILE A 49 -2.80 9.82 -3.03
N SER A 50 -2.17 10.41 -2.02
CA SER A 50 -2.30 11.84 -1.74
C SER A 50 -1.72 12.69 -2.88
N GLU A 51 -0.56 12.31 -3.42
CA GLU A 51 0.07 12.99 -4.55
C GLU A 51 -0.76 12.88 -5.83
N ILE A 52 -1.27 11.67 -6.14
CA ILE A 52 -2.17 11.45 -7.28
C ILE A 52 -3.46 12.26 -7.11
N SER A 53 -4.03 12.31 -5.92
CA SER A 53 -5.21 13.12 -5.62
C SER A 53 -4.96 14.60 -5.91
N MET A 54 -3.80 15.13 -5.52
CA MET A 54 -3.43 16.51 -5.84
C MET A 54 -3.29 16.75 -7.35
N ALA A 55 -2.76 15.79 -8.11
CA ALA A 55 -2.69 15.88 -9.56
C ALA A 55 -4.09 15.90 -10.21
N LEU A 56 -5.00 15.05 -9.72
CA LEU A 56 -6.40 15.02 -10.15
C LEU A 56 -7.12 16.35 -9.89
N GLU A 57 -6.94 16.95 -8.71
CA GLU A 57 -7.52 18.26 -8.41
C GLU A 57 -6.97 19.38 -9.31
N ARG A 58 -5.67 19.36 -9.60
CA ARG A 58 -5.05 20.30 -10.55
C ARG A 58 -5.64 20.12 -11.95
N TYR A 59 -5.78 18.88 -12.41
CA TYR A 59 -6.40 18.59 -13.70
C TYR A 59 -7.82 19.16 -13.76
N ARG A 60 -8.65 18.87 -12.74
CA ARG A 60 -10.01 19.40 -12.64
C ARG A 60 -10.06 20.92 -12.66
N THR A 61 -9.13 21.58 -11.97
CA THR A 61 -9.06 23.05 -11.94
C THR A 61 -8.86 23.64 -13.34
N ILE A 62 -8.14 22.95 -14.23
CA ILE A 62 -7.84 23.41 -15.59
C ILE A 62 -8.92 22.95 -16.59
N ALA A 63 -9.31 21.68 -16.54
CA ALA A 63 -10.24 21.05 -17.49
C ALA A 63 -11.72 21.18 -17.11
N GLY A 64 -12.02 21.60 -15.88
CA GLY A 64 -13.38 21.73 -15.32
C GLY A 64 -14.01 20.41 -14.83
N THR A 65 -13.45 19.26 -15.22
CA THR A 65 -13.89 17.91 -14.85
C THR A 65 -12.69 17.03 -14.51
N PHE A 66 -12.90 15.96 -13.75
CA PHE A 66 -11.86 14.96 -13.54
C PHE A 66 -11.60 14.17 -14.84
N PRO A 67 -10.40 13.57 -15.01
CA PRO A 67 -10.11 12.77 -16.19
C PRO A 67 -10.90 11.46 -16.18
N ASP A 68 -11.14 10.87 -17.36
CA ASP A 68 -11.81 9.56 -17.45
C ASP A 68 -10.86 8.43 -16.98
N SER A 69 -9.55 8.63 -17.11
CA SER A 69 -8.52 7.69 -16.67
C SER A 69 -7.30 8.39 -16.06
N LEU A 70 -6.48 7.66 -15.29
CA LEU A 70 -5.22 8.22 -14.77
C LEU A 70 -4.21 8.55 -15.88
N ASP A 71 -4.28 7.87 -17.03
CA ASP A 71 -3.38 8.09 -18.16
C ASP A 71 -3.53 9.49 -18.76
N ASP A 72 -4.73 10.08 -18.66
CA ASP A 72 -5.03 11.43 -19.15
C ASP A 72 -4.31 12.53 -18.35
N LEU A 73 -3.78 12.21 -17.16
CA LEU A 73 -2.93 13.14 -16.39
C LEU A 73 -1.60 13.42 -17.08
N ASN A 74 -1.14 12.54 -17.98
CA ASN A 74 0.13 12.64 -18.70
C ASN A 74 1.34 12.90 -17.77
N ILE A 75 1.35 12.24 -16.60
CA ILE A 75 2.44 12.24 -15.62
C ILE A 75 2.91 10.81 -15.38
N PRO A 76 4.19 10.60 -15.02
CA PRO A 76 4.64 9.29 -14.59
C PRO A 76 3.93 8.91 -13.27
N LEU A 77 3.19 7.81 -13.29
CA LEU A 77 2.53 7.27 -12.11
C LEU A 77 3.37 6.15 -11.52
N PRO A 78 3.62 6.15 -10.19
CA PRO A 78 4.29 5.04 -9.54
C PRO A 78 3.40 3.80 -9.54
N LEU A 79 4.03 2.63 -9.49
CA LEU A 79 3.37 1.43 -9.00
C LEU A 79 3.23 1.52 -7.48
N ASP A 80 2.21 0.88 -6.95
CA ASP A 80 2.05 0.75 -5.51
C ASP A 80 3.25 -0.02 -4.89
N PRO A 81 3.43 0.03 -3.57
CA PRO A 81 4.55 -0.62 -2.89
C PRO A 81 4.63 -2.14 -3.04
N TRP A 82 3.60 -2.78 -3.59
CA TRP A 82 3.53 -4.22 -3.86
C TRP A 82 3.69 -4.54 -5.35
N GLY A 83 3.81 -3.52 -6.22
CA GLY A 83 4.11 -3.64 -7.64
C GLY A 83 2.88 -3.57 -8.55
N HIS A 84 1.72 -3.18 -8.04
CA HIS A 84 0.49 -3.07 -8.83
C HIS A 84 0.19 -1.62 -9.23
N ALA A 85 -0.58 -1.43 -10.30
CA ALA A 85 -1.06 -0.09 -10.66
C ALA A 85 -2.15 0.39 -9.68
N TYR A 86 -2.18 1.69 -9.40
CA TYR A 86 -3.29 2.30 -8.67
C TYR A 86 -4.58 2.20 -9.47
N GLN A 87 -5.68 1.84 -8.80
CA GLN A 87 -6.99 1.76 -9.41
C GLN A 87 -7.74 3.07 -9.18
N TYR A 88 -8.22 3.64 -10.28
CA TYR A 88 -8.98 4.88 -10.34
C TYR A 88 -10.32 4.65 -11.02
N LEU A 89 -11.34 5.35 -10.53
CA LEU A 89 -12.65 5.41 -11.16
C LEU A 89 -13.24 6.81 -10.98
N GLY A 90 -13.29 7.60 -12.05
CA GLY A 90 -13.96 8.91 -12.03
C GLY A 90 -15.47 8.77 -11.88
N ILE A 91 -16.08 9.49 -10.93
CA ILE A 91 -17.55 9.47 -10.69
C ILE A 91 -18.20 10.75 -11.22
N ASP A 92 -17.55 11.89 -10.98
CA ASP A 92 -17.94 13.22 -11.48
C ASP A 92 -17.11 13.57 -12.73
N VAL A 93 -17.24 12.71 -13.75
CA VAL A 93 -16.58 12.84 -15.06
C VAL A 93 -17.61 12.97 -16.17
N ALA A 94 -17.17 13.30 -17.40
CA ALA A 94 -18.07 13.47 -18.54
C ALA A 94 -18.83 12.18 -18.89
N SER A 95 -18.18 11.02 -18.72
CA SER A 95 -18.77 9.70 -18.95
C SER A 95 -18.76 8.87 -17.66
N PRO A 96 -19.64 9.17 -16.69
CA PRO A 96 -19.59 8.54 -15.39
C PRO A 96 -19.93 7.05 -15.49
N PRO A 97 -19.27 6.20 -14.69
CA PRO A 97 -19.53 4.78 -14.68
C PRO A 97 -20.93 4.51 -14.13
N ASN A 98 -21.48 3.35 -14.47
CA ASN A 98 -22.71 2.87 -13.83
C ASN A 98 -22.54 2.88 -12.30
N LYS A 99 -23.54 3.32 -11.54
CA LYS A 99 -23.49 3.39 -10.05
C LYS A 99 -23.08 2.07 -9.37
N GLY A 100 -23.24 0.94 -10.07
CA GLY A 100 -22.78 -0.36 -9.60
C GLY A 100 -21.27 -0.56 -9.60
N ALA A 101 -20.49 0.31 -10.25
CA ALA A 101 -19.03 0.24 -10.33
C ALA A 101 -18.31 0.94 -9.16
N VAL A 102 -18.98 1.91 -8.54
CA VAL A 102 -18.45 2.76 -7.46
C VAL A 102 -18.20 1.93 -6.21
N ARG A 103 -17.09 2.21 -5.52
CA ARG A 103 -16.76 1.56 -4.25
C ARG A 103 -17.75 1.96 -3.17
N LYS A 104 -18.06 1.03 -2.27
CA LYS A 104 -19.13 1.16 -1.28
C LYS A 104 -18.65 0.89 0.13
N ASP A 105 -19.17 1.66 1.06
CA ASP A 105 -19.00 1.43 2.48
C ASP A 105 -19.80 0.20 2.98
N LYS A 106 -19.74 -0.05 4.29
CA LYS A 106 -20.49 -1.11 4.97
C LYS A 106 -22.02 -1.00 4.84
N ASN A 107 -22.54 0.20 4.59
CA ASN A 107 -23.95 0.51 4.44
C ASN A 107 -24.39 0.52 2.97
N LEU A 108 -23.52 0.12 2.04
CA LEU A 108 -23.74 0.14 0.58
C LEU A 108 -23.84 1.55 -0.02
N ASN A 109 -23.46 2.58 0.72
CA ASN A 109 -23.37 3.93 0.20
C ASN A 109 -22.07 4.09 -0.61
N PRO A 110 -22.07 4.89 -1.68
CA PRO A 110 -20.84 5.29 -2.36
C PRO A 110 -19.82 5.85 -1.36
N LEU A 111 -18.57 5.41 -1.48
CA LEU A 111 -17.47 5.85 -0.63
C LEU A 111 -17.09 7.31 -0.88
N ASN A 112 -17.13 7.70 -2.15
CA ASN A 112 -16.84 9.04 -2.65
C ASN A 112 -17.92 9.48 -3.65
N SER A 113 -18.02 10.78 -3.87
CA SER A 113 -18.87 11.39 -4.90
C SER A 113 -18.09 11.94 -6.09
N ASP A 114 -16.78 12.16 -5.94
CA ASP A 114 -15.90 12.74 -6.96
C ASP A 114 -15.21 11.66 -7.82
N TYR A 115 -14.40 10.81 -7.20
CA TYR A 115 -13.73 9.67 -7.80
C TYR A 115 -13.30 8.68 -6.71
N ASP A 116 -13.16 7.42 -7.09
CA ASP A 116 -12.48 6.43 -6.27
C ASP A 116 -11.01 6.32 -6.68
N LEU A 117 -10.13 6.21 -5.70
CA LEU A 117 -8.70 5.99 -5.89
C LEU A 117 -8.19 5.06 -4.79
N CYS A 118 -7.46 4.02 -5.18
CA CYS A 118 -6.95 3.02 -4.24
C CYS A 118 -5.73 2.26 -4.77
N SER A 119 -5.02 1.63 -3.83
CA SER A 119 -4.01 0.61 -4.07
C SER A 119 -4.61 -0.75 -3.72
N MET A 120 -4.33 -1.78 -4.53
CA MET A 120 -4.86 -3.14 -4.36
C MET A 120 -4.15 -3.94 -3.27
N GLY A 121 -3.12 -3.36 -2.64
CA GLY A 121 -2.44 -3.99 -1.52
C GLY A 121 -1.58 -5.19 -1.93
N PRO A 122 -1.13 -5.98 -0.93
CA PRO A 122 -0.27 -7.13 -1.16
C PRO A 122 -0.87 -8.22 -2.04
N ASP A 123 -2.18 -8.46 -1.99
CA ASP A 123 -2.81 -9.55 -2.74
C ASP A 123 -3.11 -9.19 -4.21
N GLY A 124 -3.13 -7.90 -4.54
CA GLY A 124 -3.38 -7.39 -5.87
C GLY A 124 -4.84 -7.56 -6.33
N VAL A 125 -5.78 -7.84 -5.41
CA VAL A 125 -7.17 -8.14 -5.72
C VAL A 125 -8.12 -7.27 -4.92
N THR A 126 -8.72 -6.33 -5.64
CA THR A 126 -9.67 -5.37 -5.10
C THR A 126 -11.14 -5.80 -5.28
N GLN A 127 -12.02 -5.32 -4.40
CA GLN A 127 -13.48 -5.42 -4.56
C GLN A 127 -14.18 -4.11 -4.23
N GLN A 128 -15.33 -3.86 -4.87
CA GLN A 128 -16.07 -2.61 -4.72
C GLN A 128 -16.51 -2.35 -3.27
N GLN A 129 -16.99 -3.37 -2.57
CA GLN A 129 -17.44 -3.22 -1.18
C GLN A 129 -16.25 -3.37 -0.23
N LEU A 130 -16.00 -2.37 0.61
CA LEU A 130 -14.86 -2.36 1.55
C LEU A 130 -14.93 -3.47 2.59
N THR A 131 -16.13 -3.98 2.91
CA THR A 131 -16.32 -5.10 3.84
C THR A 131 -16.01 -6.47 3.24
N ALA A 132 -15.86 -6.56 1.91
CA ALA A 132 -15.57 -7.81 1.24
C ALA A 132 -14.15 -8.28 1.55
N ALA A 133 -13.95 -9.59 1.74
CA ALA A 133 -12.71 -10.13 2.33
C ALA A 133 -11.44 -9.73 1.57
N LYS A 134 -11.52 -9.59 0.24
CA LYS A 134 -10.38 -9.24 -0.61
C LYS A 134 -10.10 -7.73 -0.64
N ALA A 135 -11.06 -6.88 -0.30
CA ALA A 135 -10.84 -5.44 -0.29
C ALA A 135 -10.25 -4.94 1.04
N ARG A 136 -10.00 -5.80 2.02
CA ARG A 136 -9.69 -5.37 3.40
C ARG A 136 -8.26 -4.84 3.56
N ASP A 137 -7.35 -5.33 2.74
CA ASP A 137 -5.94 -4.92 2.68
C ASP A 137 -5.67 -3.77 1.69
N ASP A 138 -6.68 -3.37 0.91
CA ASP A 138 -6.62 -2.21 0.04
C ASP A 138 -6.33 -0.92 0.85
N ILE A 139 -5.56 -0.02 0.24
CA ILE A 139 -5.41 1.35 0.74
C ILE A 139 -6.32 2.23 -0.10
N VAL A 140 -7.32 2.86 0.52
CA VAL A 140 -8.39 3.58 -0.16
C VAL A 140 -8.43 5.04 0.25
N ARG A 141 -8.78 5.91 -0.71
CA ARG A 141 -9.25 7.27 -0.45
C ARG A 141 -10.75 7.23 -0.19
N ALA A 142 -11.21 7.86 0.88
CA ALA A 142 -12.62 7.90 1.27
C ALA A 142 -13.08 9.27 1.76
N GLY A 143 -14.39 9.48 1.76
CA GLY A 143 -15.01 10.73 2.22
C GLY A 143 -14.55 11.94 1.40
N ASN A 144 -14.38 11.78 0.09
CA ASN A 144 -13.85 12.80 -0.82
C ASN A 144 -12.48 13.34 -0.37
N GLY A 145 -11.61 12.46 0.12
CA GLY A 145 -10.25 12.81 0.56
C GLY A 145 -10.12 13.14 2.04
N GLY A 146 -11.20 13.05 2.83
CA GLY A 146 -11.14 13.19 4.29
C GLY A 146 -10.40 12.03 4.99
N PHE A 147 -10.25 10.89 4.30
CA PHE A 147 -9.51 9.73 4.80
C PHE A 147 -8.71 9.06 3.69
N ILE A 148 -7.47 8.66 4.00
CA ILE A 148 -6.65 7.78 3.15
C ILE A 148 -5.97 6.77 4.06
N GLY A 149 -6.25 5.48 3.88
CA GLY A 149 -5.78 4.44 4.77
C GLY A 149 -6.31 3.06 4.40
N LEU A 150 -6.15 2.10 5.31
CA LEU A 150 -6.65 0.74 5.09
C LEU A 150 -8.17 0.74 4.98
N ALA A 151 -8.69 0.03 4.00
CA ALA A 151 -10.13 -0.17 3.81
C ALA A 151 -10.80 -0.78 5.05
N SER A 152 -10.09 -1.63 5.80
CA SER A 152 -10.61 -2.19 7.06
C SER A 152 -10.76 -1.19 8.21
N GLU A 153 -10.14 -0.03 8.11
CA GLU A 153 -10.16 1.02 9.15
C GLU A 153 -11.27 2.07 8.92
N HIS A 154 -12.00 1.97 7.80
CA HIS A 154 -13.07 2.87 7.39
C HIS A 154 -14.47 2.24 7.60
#